data_AF-A0A7J9Y7U0-F1
#
_entry.id   AF-A0A7J9Y7U0-F1
#
_cell.length_a   1.000
_cell.length_b   1.000
_cell.length_c   1.000
_cell.angle_alpha   90.00
_cell.angle_beta   90.00
_cell.angle_gamma   90.00
#
_symmetry.space_group_name_H-M   'P 1'
#
loop_
_entity.id
_entity.type
_entity.pdbx_description
1 polymer ?
#
loop_
_entity_poly.entity_id
_entity_poly.type
_entity_poly.pdbx_seq_one_letter_code
_entity_poly.pdbx_strand_id
1 'polypeptide(L)' 'MRGRLRILISATVLALAATSAVAVAESYAAAPASVADLSRDIDEILSDSRMVGSQAGVLVRDADTDEVLYAKNTDARL' A
#
# COMPACT_ATOMS: atom_id res chain seq x y z
N MET A 1 -17.53 -20.24 -58.40
CA MET A 1 -16.06 -20.37 -58.29
C MET A 1 -15.69 -20.25 -56.82
N ARG A 2 -15.59 -21.39 -56.13
CA ARG A 2 -14.36 -21.86 -55.44
C ARG A 2 -13.64 -20.80 -54.59
N GLY A 3 -13.93 -20.84 -53.29
CA GLY A 3 -13.08 -20.29 -52.25
C GLY A 3 -13.36 -21.03 -50.94
N ARG A 4 -12.83 -22.24 -50.78
CA ARG A 4 -12.75 -22.91 -49.47
C ARG A 4 -11.51 -22.37 -48.77
N LEU A 5 -11.62 -21.84 -47.55
CA LEU A 5 -10.65 -22.19 -46.50
C LEU A 5 -11.22 -21.90 -45.10
N ARG A 6 -11.03 -22.89 -44.24
CA ARG A 6 -11.43 -22.97 -42.85
C ARG A 6 -10.30 -22.42 -41.97
N ILE A 7 -10.61 -21.52 -41.04
CA ILE A 7 -9.85 -21.28 -39.80
C ILE A 7 -10.92 -20.90 -38.75
N LEU A 8 -11.54 -21.84 -38.04
CA LEU A 8 -11.13 -22.43 -36.77
C LEU A 8 -10.61 -21.43 -35.71
N ILE A 9 -11.49 -21.20 -34.72
CA ILE A 9 -11.20 -21.11 -33.29
C ILE A 9 -10.37 -19.90 -32.84
N SER A 10 -11.01 -19.00 -32.10
CA SER A 10 -10.54 -18.65 -30.74
C SER A 10 -11.67 -17.98 -29.98
N ALA A 11 -12.12 -18.68 -28.94
CA ALA A 11 -13.03 -18.15 -27.94
C ALA A 11 -12.32 -17.02 -27.19
N THR A 12 -12.89 -15.82 -27.24
CA THR A 12 -12.52 -14.75 -26.30
C THR A 12 -13.79 -14.37 -25.58
N VAL A 13 -13.98 -14.96 -24.41
CA VAL A 13 -14.96 -14.52 -23.42
C VAL A 13 -14.53 -13.12 -22.99
N LEU A 14 -15.07 -12.12 -23.65
CA LEU A 14 -14.89 -10.71 -23.34
C LEU A 14 -16.25 -10.12 -22.97
N ALA A 15 -16.59 -10.18 -21.68
CA ALA A 15 -17.61 -9.37 -21.01
C ALA A 15 -17.70 -9.87 -19.57
N LEU A 16 -17.68 -9.08 -18.51
CA LEU A 16 -17.62 -7.65 -18.32
C LEU A 16 -17.44 -7.53 -16.80
N ALA A 17 -16.20 -7.57 -16.30
CA ALA A 17 -15.93 -7.39 -14.88
C ALA A 17 -16.01 -5.90 -14.53
N ALA A 18 -17.22 -5.33 -14.64
CA ALA A 18 -17.55 -4.01 -14.14
C ALA A 18 -18.00 -4.14 -12.68
N THR A 19 -17.08 -4.54 -11.80
CA THR A 19 -17.24 -4.29 -10.37
C THR A 19 -16.58 -2.94 -10.10
N SER A 20 -17.40 -1.91 -10.11
CA SER A 20 -17.05 -0.56 -9.69
C SER A 20 -16.58 -0.61 -8.23
N ALA A 21 -15.26 -0.51 -8.03
CA ALA A 21 -14.69 -0.23 -6.72
C ALA A 21 -15.11 1.18 -6.31
N VAL A 22 -16.19 1.28 -5.53
CA VAL A 22 -16.54 2.50 -4.82
C VAL A 22 -15.48 2.68 -3.74
N ALA A 23 -14.48 3.51 -4.02
CA ALA A 23 -13.55 3.99 -3.00
C ALA A 23 -14.34 4.92 -2.07
N VAL A 24 -14.79 4.39 -0.94
CA VAL A 24 -15.31 5.21 0.15
C VAL A 24 -14.11 5.94 0.75
N ALA A 25 -13.94 7.21 0.42
CA ALA A 25 -13.01 8.09 1.12
C ALA A 25 -13.67 8.49 2.45
N GLU A 26 -13.40 7.73 3.51
CA GLU A 26 -13.77 8.14 4.86
C GLU A 26 -12.89 9.33 5.26
N SER A 27 -13.46 10.54 5.27
CA SER A 27 -12.80 11.70 5.85
C SER A 27 -12.91 11.61 7.36
N TYR A 28 -11.94 10.97 8.01
CA TYR A 28 -11.77 11.10 9.45
C TYR A 28 -11.25 12.51 9.75
N ALA A 29 -12.06 13.33 10.42
CA ALA A 29 -11.54 14.49 11.12
C ALA A 29 -10.63 13.97 12.23
N ALA A 30 -9.33 13.92 11.95
CA ALA A 30 -8.34 13.42 12.88
C ALA A 30 -8.35 14.28 14.14
N ALA A 31 -8.61 13.65 15.29
CA ALA A 31 -8.27 14.23 16.57
C ALA A 31 -6.78 14.59 16.59
N PRO A 32 -6.32 15.55 17.44
CA PRO A 32 -4.90 15.85 17.55
C PRO A 32 -4.13 14.56 17.87
N ALA A 33 -3.30 14.12 16.93
CA ALA A 33 -2.53 12.89 17.06
C ALA A 33 -1.40 13.11 18.05
N SER A 34 -1.28 12.21 19.03
CA SER A 34 -0.13 12.20 19.93
C SER A 34 1.06 11.48 19.31
N VAL A 35 2.27 11.67 19.85
CA VAL A 35 3.46 10.89 19.48
C VAL A 35 3.24 9.38 19.71
N ALA A 36 2.43 9.03 20.71
CA ALA A 36 2.05 7.64 20.98
C ALA A 36 1.15 7.06 19.87
N ASP A 37 0.20 7.85 19.35
CA ASP A 37 -0.62 7.45 18.20
C ASP A 37 0.24 7.26 16.96
N LEU A 38 1.14 8.20 16.67
CA LEU A 38 2.11 8.08 15.57
C LEU A 38 2.94 6.79 15.66
N SER A 39 3.47 6.49 16.86
CA SER A 39 4.30 5.31 17.07
C SER A 39 3.52 4.02 16.83
N ARG A 40 2.30 3.94 17.37
CA ARG A 40 1.40 2.79 17.18
C ARG A 40 1.10 2.58 15.70
N ASP A 41 0.74 3.64 15.00
CA ASP A 41 0.30 3.56 13.61
C ASP A 41 1.46 3.17 12.69
N ILE A 42 2.68 3.68 12.94
CA ILE A 42 3.88 3.23 12.21
C ILE A 42 4.18 1.76 12.52
N ASP A 43 4.10 1.33 13.79
CA ASP A 43 4.34 -0.08 14.13
C ASP A 43 3.30 -1.03 13.52
N GLU A 44 2.05 -0.60 13.38
CA GLU A 44 1.00 -1.35 12.67
C GLU A 44 1.36 -1.52 11.20
N ILE A 45 1.75 -0.43 10.51
CA ILE A 45 2.21 -0.48 9.11
C ILE A 45 3.41 -1.42 8.97
N LEU A 46 4.38 -1.32 9.88
CA LEU A 46 5.59 -2.15 9.86
C LEU A 46 5.34 -3.63 10.20
N SER A 47 4.19 -3.94 10.79
CA SER A 47 3.75 -5.30 11.09
C SER A 47 2.99 -5.95 9.93
N ASP A 48 2.82 -5.25 8.81
CA ASP A 48 2.16 -5.79 7.63
C ASP A 48 2.86 -7.07 7.13
N SER A 49 2.07 -8.11 6.85
CA SER A 49 2.55 -9.41 6.38
C SER A 49 3.46 -9.34 5.13
N ARG A 50 3.31 -8.29 4.31
CA ARG A 50 4.15 -8.05 3.13
C ARG A 50 5.59 -7.68 3.49
N MET A 51 5.83 -7.23 4.73
CA MET A 51 7.15 -6.87 5.23
C MET A 51 7.92 -8.05 5.82
N VAL A 52 7.32 -9.24 5.91
CA VAL A 52 7.98 -10.44 6.44
C VAL A 52 9.26 -10.76 5.64
N GLY A 53 10.38 -10.92 6.35
CA GLY A 53 11.69 -11.17 5.76
C GLY A 53 12.38 -9.96 5.13
N SER A 54 11.75 -8.78 5.18
CA SER A 54 12.33 -7.52 4.70
C SER A 54 13.03 -6.76 5.83
N GLN A 55 13.84 -5.76 5.47
CA GLN A 55 14.41 -4.80 6.41
C GLN A 55 13.85 -3.40 6.13
N ALA A 56 13.53 -2.68 7.21
CA ALA A 56 13.11 -1.28 7.17
C ALA A 56 13.72 -0.52 8.34
N GLY A 57 14.30 0.65 8.02
CA GLY A 57 14.76 1.64 8.98
C GLY A 57 13.90 2.89 8.84
N VAL A 58 13.40 3.41 9.95
CA VAL A 58 12.50 4.58 9.97
C VAL A 58 12.98 5.55 11.04
N LEU A 59 13.14 6.81 10.65
CA LEU A 59 13.44 7.92 11.54
C LEU A 59 12.46 9.05 11.24
N VAL A 60 11.77 9.51 12.27
CA VAL A 60 10.89 10.68 12.21
C VAL A 60 11.40 11.69 13.22
N ARG A 61 11.63 12.91 12.74
CA ARG A 61 12.03 14.05 13.55
C ARG A 61 11.06 15.19 13.34
N ASP A 62 10.81 15.94 14.41
CA ASP A 62 10.19 17.24 14.30
C ASP A 62 11.15 18.19 13.56
N ALA A 63 10.67 18.87 12.53
CA ALA A 63 11.50 19.69 11.66
C ALA A 63 11.88 21.05 12.30
N ASP A 64 11.09 21.51 13.26
CA ASP A 64 11.30 22.79 13.94
C ASP A 64 12.22 22.62 15.16
N THR A 65 12.09 21.51 15.88
CA THR A 65 12.82 21.25 17.14
C THR A 65 13.96 20.24 17.02
N ASP A 66 14.05 19.50 15.91
CA ASP A 66 14.93 18.33 15.72
C ASP A 66 14.69 17.18 16.72
N GLU A 67 13.56 17.20 17.45
CA GLU A 67 13.17 16.15 18.37
C GLU A 67 12.88 14.84 17.62
N VAL A 68 13.41 13.71 18.11
CA VAL A 68 13.10 12.38 17.55
C VAL A 68 11.72 11.94 18.03
N LEU A 69 10.77 11.89 17.11
CA LEU A 69 9.39 11.45 17.38
C LEU A 69 9.22 9.93 17.21
N TYR A 70 10.03 9.30 16.36
CA TYR A 70 10.04 7.85 16.16
C TYR A 70 11.39 7.40 15.60
N ALA A 71 11.89 6.25 16.08
CA ALA A 71 13.09 5.63 15.55
C ALA A 71 12.97 4.10 15.61
N LYS A 72 13.21 3.44 14.47
CA LYS A 72 13.31 1.97 14.39
C LYS A 72 14.42 1.58 13.44
N ASN A 73 15.31 0.69 13.91
CA ASN A 73 16.43 0.14 13.14
C ASN A 73 17.30 1.20 12.44
N THR A 74 17.47 2.37 13.05
CA THR A 74 18.19 3.51 12.44
C THR A 74 19.69 3.28 12.29
N ASP A 75 20.23 2.34 13.05
CA ASP A 75 21.66 2.02 13.04
C ASP A 75 21.99 0.91 12.01
N ALA A 76 20.96 0.30 11.41
CA ALA A 76 21.15 -0.70 10.37
C ALA A 76 21.57 -0.02 9.06
N ARG A 77 22.60 -0.56 8.42
CA ARG A 77 23.00 -0.14 7.08
C ARG A 77 22.18 -0.96 6.07
N LEU A 78 21.30 -0.27 5.33
CA LEU A 78 20.41 -0.83 4.31
C LEU A 78 20.95 -0.60 2.90
#